data_AF-A0A395JNT0-F1
#
_entry.id   AF-A0A395JNT0-F1
#
_cell.length_a   1.000
_cell.length_b   1.000
_cell.length_c   1.000
_cell.angle_alpha   90.00
_cell.angle_beta   90.00
_cell.angle_gamma   90.00
#
_symmetry.space_group_name_H-M   'P 1'
#
loop_
_entity.id
_entity.type
_entity.pdbx_description
1 polymer ?
#
loop_
_entity_poly.entity_id
_entity_poly.type
_entity_poly.pdbx_seq_one_letter_code
_entity_poly.pdbx_strand_id
1 'polypeptide(L)'
;MLPYYKNALLLVSLTVAACGPAQQSEVAMVALVANANEYDDRDVTTYGFLRKSKNVRLFLSREDAANNNDYHSIIFNNLSAAEIDEIGKCNNQYVYVSGTFKLKTNGLVFTNITHMKGQPEKPYSKLVCNHNFNRTQNHE
;
A
#
# COMPACT_ATOMS: atom_id res chain seq x y z
N MET A 1 35.03 13.70 -62.49
CA MET A 1 34.18 14.31 -61.43
C MET A 1 33.44 13.17 -60.74
N LEU A 2 33.82 12.85 -59.49
CA LEU A 2 33.22 11.77 -58.68
C LEU A 2 32.38 12.42 -57.58
N PRO A 3 31.08 12.10 -57.43
CA PRO A 3 30.30 12.62 -56.31
C PRO A 3 30.58 11.82 -55.03
N TYR A 4 30.87 12.59 -53.98
CA TYR A 4 31.05 12.17 -52.59
C TYR A 4 29.81 11.45 -52.04
N TYR A 5 30.00 10.24 -51.51
CA TYR A 5 29.02 9.58 -50.64
C TYR A 5 29.08 10.20 -49.25
N LYS A 6 28.05 10.98 -48.89
CA LYS A 6 27.78 11.41 -47.52
C LYS A 6 27.17 10.24 -46.73
N ASN A 7 28.00 9.57 -45.94
CA ASN A 7 27.52 8.65 -44.90
C ASN A 7 26.87 9.46 -43.77
N ALA A 8 25.54 9.50 -43.74
CA ALA A 8 24.79 9.98 -42.59
C ALA A 8 24.71 8.85 -41.56
N LEU A 9 25.57 8.92 -40.54
CA LEU A 9 25.53 8.04 -39.38
C LEU A 9 24.33 8.45 -38.52
N LEU A 10 23.22 7.75 -38.67
CA LEU A 10 22.01 7.97 -37.86
C LEU A 10 22.24 7.31 -36.48
N LEU A 11 22.67 8.09 -35.50
CA LEU A 11 22.66 7.68 -34.09
C LEU A 11 21.20 7.61 -33.63
N VAL A 12 20.64 6.39 -33.63
CA VAL A 12 19.38 6.09 -32.96
C VAL A 12 19.68 6.11 -31.45
N SER A 13 19.44 7.25 -30.83
CA SER A 13 19.42 7.39 -29.38
C SER A 13 18.27 6.55 -28.82
N LEU A 14 18.53 5.29 -28.43
CA LEU A 14 17.62 4.54 -27.56
C LEU A 14 17.58 5.29 -26.22
N THR A 15 16.57 6.12 -26.03
CA THR A 15 16.19 6.59 -24.70
C THR A 15 15.67 5.37 -23.95
N VAL A 16 16.56 4.74 -23.19
CA VAL A 16 16.18 3.78 -22.15
C VAL A 16 15.37 4.59 -21.16
N ALA A 17 14.03 4.53 -21.27
CA ALA A 17 13.16 5.00 -20.21
C ALA A 17 13.51 4.15 -18.99
N ALA A 18 14.35 4.69 -18.12
CA ALA A 18 14.63 4.11 -16.82
C ALA A 18 13.28 4.04 -16.11
N CYS A 19 12.67 2.85 -16.17
CA CYS A 19 11.50 2.50 -15.39
C CYS A 19 11.97 2.46 -13.94
N GLY A 20 12.03 3.63 -13.31
CA GLY A 20 12.22 3.75 -11.87
C GLY A 20 11.08 2.99 -11.19
N PRO A 21 11.34 2.33 -10.05
CA PRO A 21 10.29 1.62 -9.33
C PRO A 21 9.12 2.58 -9.11
N ALA A 22 7.92 2.17 -9.51
CA ALA A 22 6.71 2.96 -9.34
C ALA A 22 6.64 3.44 -7.88
N GLN A 23 6.79 4.75 -7.67
CA GLN A 23 6.88 5.31 -6.35
C GLN A 23 5.47 5.24 -5.73
N GLN A 24 5.29 4.34 -4.75
CA GLN A 24 4.03 4.22 -4.02
C GLN A 24 3.70 5.58 -3.40
N SER A 25 2.51 6.10 -3.72
CA SER A 25 2.08 7.40 -3.24
C SER A 25 1.59 7.29 -1.79
N GLU A 26 2.10 8.15 -0.91
CA GLU A 26 1.54 8.29 0.43
C GLU A 26 0.23 9.07 0.36
N VAL A 27 -0.85 8.47 0.85
CA VAL A 27 -2.21 9.02 0.78
C VAL A 27 -2.87 8.91 2.14
N ALA A 28 -3.40 10.02 2.64
CA ALA A 28 -4.17 10.02 3.88
C ALA A 28 -5.41 9.11 3.75
N MET A 29 -5.73 8.34 4.79
CA MET A 29 -6.84 7.39 4.75
C MET A 29 -8.19 8.07 4.48
N VAL A 30 -8.39 9.30 4.98
CA VAL A 30 -9.55 10.14 4.64
C VAL A 30 -9.70 10.32 3.13
N ALA A 31 -8.60 10.59 2.42
CA ALA A 31 -8.62 10.81 0.98
C ALA A 31 -8.90 9.51 0.21
N LEU A 32 -8.38 8.37 0.68
CA LEU A 32 -8.69 7.05 0.11
C LEU A 32 -10.18 6.72 0.26
N VAL A 33 -10.77 6.99 1.42
CA VAL A 33 -12.19 6.70 1.69
C VAL A 33 -13.09 7.65 0.90
N ALA A 34 -12.80 8.94 0.90
CA ALA A 34 -13.61 9.96 0.23
C ALA A 34 -13.57 9.83 -1.31
N ASN A 35 -12.44 9.41 -1.86
CA ASN A 35 -12.21 9.34 -3.31
C ASN A 35 -11.84 7.92 -3.77
N ALA A 36 -12.51 6.90 -3.22
CA ALA A 36 -12.14 5.49 -3.44
C ALA A 36 -12.01 5.09 -4.92
N ASN A 37 -12.85 5.65 -5.80
CA ASN A 37 -12.79 5.39 -7.25
C ASN A 37 -11.47 5.87 -7.89
N GLU A 38 -10.84 6.91 -7.38
CA GLU A 38 -9.58 7.44 -7.93
C GLU A 38 -8.38 6.56 -7.61
N TYR A 39 -8.47 5.81 -6.51
CA TYR A 39 -7.39 4.97 -6.00
C TYR A 39 -7.62 3.48 -6.24
N ASP A 40 -8.71 3.11 -6.91
CA ASP A 40 -9.00 1.71 -7.22
C ASP A 40 -7.88 1.09 -8.05
N ASP A 41 -7.43 -0.09 -7.61
CA ASP A 41 -6.30 -0.87 -8.13
C ASP A 41 -4.95 -0.11 -8.13
N ARG A 42 -4.77 0.86 -7.21
CA ARG A 42 -3.49 1.58 -7.05
C ARG A 42 -2.71 1.13 -5.84
N ASP A 43 -1.39 1.11 -6.00
CA ASP A 43 -0.47 0.94 -4.88
C ASP A 43 -0.35 2.24 -4.08
N VAL A 44 -0.76 2.18 -2.83
CA VAL A 44 -0.79 3.32 -1.92
C VAL A 44 -0.15 2.96 -0.59
N THR A 45 0.44 3.95 0.05
CA THR A 45 0.81 3.87 1.47
C THR A 45 -0.14 4.76 2.25
N THR A 46 -0.76 4.23 3.31
CA THR A 46 -1.67 5.00 4.14
C THR A 46 -1.45 4.75 5.62
N TYR A 47 -2.08 5.57 6.44
CA TYR A 47 -1.98 5.54 7.89
C TYR A 47 -3.36 5.42 8.54
N GLY A 48 -3.48 4.53 9.51
CA GLY A 48 -4.72 4.35 10.26
C GLY A 48 -4.53 3.48 11.50
N PHE A 49 -5.61 3.29 12.25
CA PHE A 49 -5.67 2.46 13.45
C PHE A 49 -6.03 1.01 13.10
N LEU A 50 -5.10 0.08 13.31
CA LEU A 50 -5.31 -1.34 13.06
C LEU A 50 -6.07 -2.00 14.20
N ARG A 51 -7.13 -2.74 13.87
CA ARG A 51 -7.83 -3.62 14.81
C ARG A 51 -8.10 -4.97 14.16
N LYS A 52 -7.66 -6.04 14.83
CA LYS A 52 -7.95 -7.44 14.54
C LYS A 52 -9.12 -7.87 15.43
N SER A 53 -10.29 -8.08 14.83
CA SER A 53 -11.46 -8.68 15.50
C SER A 53 -11.81 -10.00 14.80
N LYS A 54 -12.93 -10.05 14.06
CA LYS A 54 -13.25 -11.15 13.14
C LYS A 54 -12.39 -11.09 11.87
N ASN A 55 -12.15 -9.87 11.39
CA ASN A 55 -11.26 -9.56 10.28
C ASN A 55 -10.18 -8.58 10.75
N VAL A 56 -9.08 -8.52 10.01
CA VAL A 56 -8.08 -7.46 10.16
C VAL A 56 -8.59 -6.24 9.41
N ARG A 57 -8.72 -5.12 10.11
CA ARG A 57 -9.23 -3.87 9.55
C ARG A 57 -8.34 -2.71 9.96
N LEU A 58 -8.19 -1.76 9.05
CA LEU A 58 -7.60 -0.46 9.29
C LEU A 58 -8.73 0.57 9.41
N PHE A 59 -8.76 1.32 10.50
CA PHE A 59 -9.75 2.36 10.76
C PHE A 59 -9.09 3.73 10.67
N LEU A 60 -9.89 4.75 10.36
CA LEU A 60 -9.41 6.13 10.32
C LEU A 60 -8.90 6.61 11.69
N SER A 61 -9.57 6.21 12.77
CA SER A 61 -9.22 6.55 14.15
C SER A 61 -9.44 5.40 15.12
N ARG A 62 -8.89 5.54 16.33
CA ARG A 62 -9.16 4.62 17.46
C ARG A 62 -10.65 4.64 17.84
N GLU A 63 -11.27 5.81 17.80
CA GLU A 63 -12.68 6.02 18.15
C GLU A 63 -13.60 5.32 17.16
N ASP A 64 -13.32 5.43 15.85
CA ASP A 64 -14.03 4.68 14.81
C ASP A 64 -13.90 3.18 15.02
N ALA A 65 -12.69 2.72 15.38
CA ALA A 65 -12.46 1.33 15.69
C ALA A 65 -13.28 0.88 16.91
N ALA A 66 -13.31 1.65 18.00
CA ALA A 66 -14.07 1.35 19.21
C ALA A 66 -15.57 1.24 18.94
N ASN A 67 -16.10 2.13 18.10
CA ASN A 67 -17.52 2.16 17.70
C ASN A 67 -17.86 1.16 16.58
N ASN A 68 -16.87 0.42 16.04
CA ASN A 68 -17.02 -0.45 14.86
C ASN A 68 -17.67 0.28 13.68
N ASN A 69 -17.26 1.52 13.41
CA ASN A 69 -17.80 2.29 12.29
C ASN A 69 -17.24 1.76 10.96
N ASP A 70 -17.99 0.84 10.33
CA ASP A 70 -17.56 0.14 9.12
C ASP A 70 -17.30 1.10 7.94
N TYR A 71 -17.98 2.25 7.89
CA TYR A 71 -17.83 3.26 6.83
C TYR A 71 -16.43 3.91 6.81
N HIS A 72 -15.72 3.92 7.93
CA HIS A 72 -14.38 4.51 8.06
C HIS A 72 -13.29 3.45 8.15
N SER A 73 -13.53 2.27 7.58
CA SER A 73 -12.62 1.13 7.67
C SER A 73 -12.27 0.54 6.32
N ILE A 74 -11.04 0.01 6.22
CA ILE A 74 -10.55 -0.74 5.08
C ILE A 74 -10.24 -2.16 5.54
N ILE A 75 -10.82 -3.15 4.86
CA ILE A 75 -10.69 -4.58 5.21
C ILE A 75 -9.44 -5.15 4.53
N PHE A 76 -8.69 -5.97 5.26
CA PHE A 76 -7.52 -6.63 4.70
C PHE A 76 -7.95 -7.97 4.15
N ASN A 77 -7.66 -8.24 2.88
CA ASN A 77 -8.11 -9.44 2.20
C ASN A 77 -6.93 -10.23 1.61
N ASN A 78 -7.16 -11.52 1.36
CA ASN A 78 -6.15 -12.45 0.83
C ASN A 78 -4.89 -12.53 1.71
N LEU A 79 -5.08 -12.57 3.03
CA LEU A 79 -4.02 -12.83 4.00
C LEU A 79 -4.01 -14.31 4.37
N SER A 80 -2.83 -14.91 4.37
CA SER A 80 -2.58 -16.21 4.98
C SER A 80 -2.67 -16.15 6.51
N ALA A 81 -2.85 -17.30 7.16
CA ALA A 81 -2.87 -17.36 8.63
C ALA A 81 -1.59 -16.79 9.26
N ALA A 82 -0.42 -17.10 8.67
CA ALA A 82 0.86 -16.56 9.12
C ALA A 82 0.91 -15.02 9.00
N GLU A 83 0.42 -14.45 7.88
CA GLU A 83 0.34 -13.00 7.72
C GLU A 83 -0.64 -12.36 8.73
N ILE A 84 -1.78 -13.00 9.00
CA ILE A 84 -2.76 -12.55 10.00
C ILE A 84 -2.16 -12.53 11.41
N ASP A 85 -1.29 -13.48 11.74
CA ASP A 85 -0.63 -13.54 13.04
C ASP A 85 0.50 -12.52 13.17
N GLU A 86 1.29 -12.32 12.11
CA GLU A 86 2.30 -11.26 12.05
C GLU A 86 1.65 -9.87 12.15
N ILE A 87 0.61 -9.59 11.37
CA ILE A 87 -0.15 -8.32 11.45
C ILE A 87 -0.82 -8.17 12.82
N GLY A 88 -1.23 -9.28 13.44
CA GLY A 88 -1.80 -9.30 14.78
C GLY A 88 -0.88 -8.71 15.85
N LYS A 89 0.43 -8.67 15.63
CA LYS A 89 1.40 -8.01 16.54
C LYS A 89 1.22 -6.50 16.60
N CYS A 90 0.64 -5.90 15.57
CA CYS A 90 0.30 -4.48 15.49
C CYS A 90 -1.13 -4.16 15.98
N ASN A 91 -1.85 -5.13 16.57
CA ASN A 91 -3.25 -4.95 16.91
C ASN A 91 -3.48 -3.82 17.92
N ASN A 92 -4.54 -3.04 17.72
CA ASN A 92 -4.93 -1.86 18.51
C ASN A 92 -3.92 -0.70 18.46
N GLN A 93 -3.31 -0.47 17.31
CA GLN A 93 -2.28 0.55 17.15
C GLN A 93 -2.40 1.28 15.84
N TYR A 94 -1.84 2.48 15.81
CA TYR A 94 -1.66 3.21 14.58
C TYR A 94 -0.51 2.63 13.76
N VAL A 95 -0.75 2.38 12.48
CA VAL A 95 0.19 1.74 11.56
C VAL A 95 0.23 2.50 10.23
N TYR A 96 1.41 2.52 9.63
CA TYR A 96 1.58 2.76 8.20
C TYR A 96 1.46 1.44 7.47
N VAL A 97 0.71 1.41 6.37
CA VAL A 97 0.45 0.21 5.56
C VAL A 97 0.62 0.56 4.10
N SER A 98 1.42 -0.23 3.40
CA SER A 98 1.62 -0.15 1.96
C SER A 98 1.04 -1.39 1.29
N GLY A 99 0.28 -1.20 0.22
CA GLY A 99 -0.30 -2.28 -0.57
C GLY A 99 -1.21 -1.74 -1.67
N THR A 100 -1.92 -2.62 -2.34
CA THR A 100 -2.87 -2.26 -3.40
C THR A 100 -4.25 -2.02 -2.79
N PHE A 101 -4.75 -0.79 -2.92
CA PHE A 101 -6.12 -0.44 -2.56
C PHE A 101 -7.08 -0.89 -3.66
N LYS A 102 -8.19 -1.51 -3.28
CA LYS A 102 -9.25 -1.94 -4.19
C LYS A 102 -10.61 -1.56 -3.66
N LEU A 103 -11.42 -0.96 -4.53
CA LEU A 103 -12.84 -0.73 -4.28
C LEU A 103 -13.61 -1.96 -4.72
N LYS A 104 -14.34 -2.59 -3.79
CA LYS A 104 -15.24 -3.71 -4.10
C LYS A 104 -16.68 -3.30 -3.86
N THR A 105 -17.62 -4.03 -4.46
CA THR A 105 -19.06 -3.86 -4.26
C THR A 105 -19.46 -3.87 -2.78
N ASN A 106 -18.71 -4.60 -1.94
CA ASN A 106 -18.99 -4.77 -0.51
C ASN A 106 -18.06 -3.95 0.41
N GLY A 107 -17.36 -2.95 -0.12
CA GLY A 107 -16.56 -2.01 0.68
C GLY A 107 -15.11 -1.83 0.21
N LEU A 108 -14.32 -1.19 1.06
CA LEU A 108 -12.92 -0.82 0.79
C LEU A 108 -11.98 -1.94 1.22
N VAL A 109 -11.02 -2.30 0.37
CA VAL A 109 -10.14 -3.45 0.62
C VAL A 109 -8.68 -3.11 0.36
N PHE A 110 -7.79 -3.56 1.26
CA PHE A 110 -6.35 -3.66 1.00
C PHE A 110 -5.99 -5.08 0.62
N THR A 111 -5.21 -5.21 -0.45
CA THR A 111 -4.61 -6.45 -0.93
C THR A 111 -3.12 -6.25 -1.16
N ASN A 112 -2.37 -7.35 -1.35
CA ASN A 112 -0.95 -7.30 -1.68
C ASN A 112 -0.15 -6.38 -0.75
N ILE A 113 -0.37 -6.52 0.55
CA ILE A 113 0.33 -5.72 1.56
C ILE A 113 1.81 -6.03 1.44
N THR A 114 2.62 -4.99 1.22
CA THR A 114 4.07 -5.09 1.05
C THR A 114 4.81 -4.65 2.30
N HIS A 115 4.26 -3.68 3.03
CA HIS A 115 4.89 -3.13 4.23
C HIS A 115 3.84 -2.76 5.27
N MET A 116 4.13 -3.03 6.54
CA MET A 116 3.38 -2.52 7.67
C MET A 116 4.34 -2.10 8.79
N LYS A 117 4.13 -0.91 9.35
CA LYS A 117 4.96 -0.38 10.45
C LYS A 117 4.10 0.31 11.49
N GLY A 118 4.19 -0.13 12.74
CA GLY A 118 3.55 0.51 13.87
C GLY A 118 4.19 1.85 14.19
N GLN A 119 3.38 2.85 14.54
CA GLN A 119 3.87 4.11 15.08
C GLN A 119 4.06 4.00 16.59
N PRO A 120 5.17 4.54 17.13
CA PRO A 120 5.33 4.69 18.56
C PRO A 120 4.31 5.70 19.09
N GLU A 121 3.52 5.32 20.09
CA GLU A 121 2.51 6.22 20.71
C GLU A 121 3.15 7.41 21.46
N LYS A 122 4.47 7.36 21.70
CA LYS A 122 5.26 8.41 22.39
C LYS A 122 6.68 8.48 21.83
N PRO A 123 7.37 9.64 21.91
CA PRO A 123 8.73 9.84 21.39
C PRO A 123 9.81 8.91 21.98
N TYR A 124 9.50 8.14 23.04
CA TYR A 124 10.40 7.17 23.67
C TYR A 124 9.84 5.74 23.71
N SER A 125 8.73 5.47 23.02
CA SER A 125 8.19 4.11 22.92
C SER A 125 8.88 3.35 21.78
N LYS A 126 9.21 2.08 22.01
CA LYS A 126 9.78 1.21 20.97
C LYS A 126 8.76 1.03 19.84
N LEU A 127 9.24 0.91 18.60
CA LEU A 127 8.42 0.43 17.49
C LEU A 127 7.79 -0.90 17.90
N VAL A 128 6.47 -0.97 17.84
CA VAL A 128 5.76 -2.17 18.31
C VAL A 128 5.75 -3.25 17.23
N CYS A 129 5.76 -2.86 15.95
CA CYS A 129 5.88 -3.80 14.84
C CYS A 129 6.50 -3.14 13.60
N ASN A 130 7.25 -3.92 12.83
CA ASN A 130 7.76 -3.55 11.52
C ASN A 130 7.89 -4.82 10.68
N HIS A 131 7.05 -4.95 9.65
CA HIS A 131 6.92 -6.15 8.84
C HIS A 131 6.99 -5.81 7.35
N ASN A 132 8.02 -6.34 6.70
CA ASN A 132 8.11 -6.38 5.24
C ASN A 132 7.56 -7.72 4.77
N PHE A 133 6.53 -7.68 3.94
CA PHE A 133 5.95 -8.87 3.34
C PHE A 133 6.74 -9.19 2.08
N ASN A 134 7.56 -10.23 2.13
CA ASN A 134 8.20 -10.78 0.94
C ASN A 134 7.18 -11.62 0.18
N ARG A 135 6.27 -10.97 -0.54
CA ARG A 135 5.49 -11.64 -1.57
C ARG A 135 6.38 -11.72 -2.82
N THR A 136 6.89 -12.91 -3.10
CA THR A 136 7.42 -13.21 -4.43
C THR A 136 6.26 -12.97 -5.39
N GLN A 137 6.36 -11.97 -6.27
CA GLN A 137 5.34 -11.73 -7.29
C GLN A 137 5.37 -12.92 -8.25
N ASN A 138 4.55 -13.93 -7.96
CA ASN A 138 4.18 -14.91 -8.95
C ASN A 138 3.21 -14.18 -9.89
N HIS A 139 3.77 -13.63 -10.97
CA HIS A 139 2.98 -13.30 -12.16
C HIS A 139 2.40 -14.62 -12.68
N GLU A 140 1.13 -14.86 -12.39
CA GLU A 140 0.28 -15.78 -13.17
C GLU A 140 -0.53 -14.99 -14.21
#